data_AF-A0A7S2ADX8-F1
#
_entry.id   AF-A0A7S2ADX8-F1
#
_cell.length_a   1.000
_cell.length_b   1.000
_cell.length_c   1.000
_cell.angle_alpha   90.00
_cell.angle_beta   90.00
_cell.angle_gamma   90.00
#
_symmetry.space_group_name_H-M   'P 1'
#
loop_
_entity.id
_entity.type
_entity.pdbx_description
1 polymer ?
#
loop_
_entity_poly.entity_id
_entity_poly.type
_entity_poly.pdbx_seq_one_letter_code
_entity_poly.pdbx_strand_id
1 'polypeptide(L)'
;AHQHDYRVSSVGVQTDREMDRMKLNTFIDWLMKEKGPDLYRSKGVLAVKGSKEKFVFHAVHMQFSGKPQDEWREGEKRCCKMVFIGKNLNRQELNAKFEECLV
;
A
#
# COMPACT_ATOMS: atom_id res chain seq x y z
N ALA A 1 15.46 -22.92 -15.58
CA ALA A 1 16.13 -22.55 -14.32
C ALA A 1 15.55 -21.22 -13.85
N HIS A 2 14.74 -21.22 -12.79
CA HIS A 2 14.19 -19.99 -12.21
C HIS A 2 15.28 -19.27 -11.42
N GLN A 3 15.99 -18.34 -12.04
CA GLN A 3 16.83 -17.38 -11.31
C GLN A 3 15.91 -16.48 -10.50
N HIS A 4 15.77 -16.77 -9.21
CA HIS A 4 15.36 -15.74 -8.25
C HIS A 4 16.49 -14.72 -8.21
N ASP A 5 16.27 -13.54 -8.80
CA ASP A 5 17.11 -12.38 -8.52
C ASP A 5 16.96 -12.09 -7.02
N TYR A 6 17.98 -12.44 -6.23
CA TYR A 6 18.00 -12.34 -4.77
C TYR A 6 17.75 -10.91 -4.25
N ARG A 7 17.76 -9.90 -5.14
CA ARG A 7 17.45 -8.51 -4.83
C ARG A 7 15.95 -8.23 -4.75
N VAL A 8 15.12 -9.09 -5.32
CA VAL A 8 13.66 -8.95 -5.28
C VAL A 8 13.15 -9.44 -3.94
N SER A 9 12.51 -8.55 -3.21
CA SER A 9 11.94 -8.81 -1.90
C SER A 9 10.48 -8.34 -1.84
N SER A 10 9.80 -8.70 -0.75
CA SER A 10 8.47 -8.18 -0.45
C SER A 10 8.41 -7.53 0.92
N VAL A 11 7.72 -6.41 0.99
CA VAL A 11 7.45 -5.68 2.23
C VAL A 11 5.94 -5.62 2.41
N GLY A 12 5.46 -6.22 3.49
CA GLY A 12 4.06 -6.16 3.90
C GLY A 12 3.93 -5.30 5.16
N VAL A 13 2.88 -4.49 5.19
CA VAL A 13 2.52 -3.61 6.31
C VAL A 13 1.04 -3.79 6.63
N GLN A 14 0.70 -3.85 7.91
CA GLN A 14 -0.67 -4.04 8.38
C GLN A 14 -0.90 -3.25 9.66
N THR A 15 -2.08 -2.63 9.76
CA THR A 15 -2.58 -2.00 10.98
C THR A 15 -4.09 -2.03 11.04
N ASP A 16 -4.65 -1.96 12.23
CA ASP A 16 -6.09 -1.87 12.47
C ASP A 16 -6.56 -0.41 12.58
N ARG A 17 -5.66 0.54 12.35
CA ARG A 17 -5.95 1.98 12.30
C ARG A 17 -6.49 2.38 10.94
N GLU A 18 -7.18 3.52 10.93
CA GLU A 18 -7.65 4.17 9.71
C GLU A 18 -6.57 5.06 9.11
N MET A 19 -6.70 5.36 7.83
CA MET A 19 -5.84 6.28 7.10
C MET A 19 -6.53 7.58 6.75
N ASP A 20 -5.77 8.67 6.79
CA ASP A 20 -6.17 9.93 6.19
C ASP A 20 -6.03 9.88 4.67
N ARG A 21 -7.08 10.29 3.95
CA ARG A 21 -7.12 10.24 2.49
C ARG A 21 -6.10 11.18 1.84
N MET A 22 -5.88 12.37 2.40
CA MET A 22 -4.93 13.33 1.83
C MET A 22 -3.50 12.83 2.02
N LYS A 23 -3.18 12.33 3.22
CA LYS A 23 -1.86 11.75 3.49
C LYS A 23 -1.58 10.53 2.63
N LEU A 24 -2.58 9.67 2.42
CA LEU A 24 -2.49 8.52 1.53
C LEU A 24 -2.12 8.93 0.09
N ASN A 25 -2.76 9.98 -0.45
CA ASN A 25 -2.43 10.47 -1.79
C ASN A 25 -0.97 10.95 -1.85
N THR A 26 -0.52 11.74 -0.87
CA THR A 26 0.89 12.18 -0.79
C THR A 26 1.86 11.01 -0.69
N PHE A 27 1.51 9.98 0.07
CA PHE A 27 2.31 8.76 0.18
C PHE A 27 2.41 8.02 -1.16
N ILE A 28 1.30 7.88 -1.89
CA ILE A 28 1.29 7.23 -3.21
C ILE A 28 2.15 8.01 -4.21
N ASP A 29 2.02 9.35 -4.24
CA ASP A 29 2.83 10.19 -5.14
C ASP A 29 4.33 10.02 -4.87
N TRP A 30 4.73 10.05 -3.59
CA TRP A 30 6.09 9.77 -3.17
C TRP A 30 6.54 8.36 -3.57
N LEU A 31 5.70 7.35 -3.33
CA LEU A 31 6.00 5.95 -3.64
C LEU A 31 6.26 5.77 -5.14
N MET A 32 5.42 6.35 -6.00
CA MET A 32 5.56 6.26 -7.45
C MET A 32 6.81 7.00 -7.95
N LYS A 33 7.12 8.15 -7.35
CA LYS A 33 8.29 8.95 -7.74
C LYS A 33 9.61 8.31 -7.31
N GLU A 34 9.70 7.91 -6.04
CA GLU A 34 10.97 7.46 -5.44
C GLU A 34 11.20 5.96 -5.60
N LYS A 35 10.13 5.15 -5.58
CA LYS A 35 10.22 3.68 -5.61
C LYS A 35 9.63 3.07 -6.87
N GLY A 36 8.95 3.83 -7.72
CA GLY A 36 8.30 3.33 -8.94
C GLY A 36 9.16 2.45 -9.85
N PRO A 37 10.42 2.84 -10.18
CA PRO A 37 11.31 2.02 -11.00
C PRO A 37 11.70 0.66 -10.37
N ASP A 38 11.66 0.59 -9.04
CA ASP A 38 12.06 -0.57 -8.25
C ASP A 38 10.85 -1.42 -7.81
N LEU A 39 9.64 -0.87 -7.90
CA LEU A 39 8.38 -1.56 -7.61
C LEU A 39 7.89 -2.34 -8.83
N TYR A 40 7.69 -3.64 -8.64
CA TYR A 40 7.12 -4.51 -9.67
C TYR A 40 5.63 -4.66 -9.48
N ARG A 41 5.21 -4.84 -8.22
CA ARG A 41 3.80 -4.97 -7.87
C ARG A 41 3.54 -4.44 -6.47
N SER A 42 2.48 -3.66 -6.34
CA SER A 42 1.96 -3.22 -5.06
C SER A 42 0.47 -3.49 -5.01
N LYS A 43 -0.04 -3.90 -3.86
CA LYS A 43 -1.48 -4.01 -3.61
C LYS A 43 -1.78 -3.50 -2.22
N GLY A 44 -2.94 -2.88 -2.05
CA GLY A 44 -3.41 -2.52 -0.72
C GLY A 44 -4.91 -2.49 -0.60
N VAL A 45 -5.35 -2.76 0.62
CA VAL A 45 -6.74 -2.63 1.09
C VAL A 45 -6.68 -1.72 2.30
N LEU A 46 -7.31 -0.55 2.21
CA LEU A 46 -7.16 0.52 3.18
C LEU A 46 -8.51 0.92 3.76
N ALA A 47 -8.54 1.04 5.08
CA ALA A 47 -9.62 1.67 5.82
C ALA A 47 -9.40 3.18 5.83
N VAL A 48 -10.08 3.91 4.95
CA VAL A 48 -9.97 5.37 4.88
C VAL A 48 -10.95 6.01 5.86
N LYS A 49 -10.47 6.97 6.66
CA LYS A 49 -11.30 7.70 7.62
C LYS A 49 -12.48 8.37 6.90
N GLY A 50 -13.68 8.16 7.44
CA GLY A 50 -14.92 8.69 6.87
C GLY A 50 -15.48 7.95 5.66
N SER A 51 -14.83 6.89 5.16
CA SER A 51 -15.38 6.01 4.11
C SER A 51 -15.91 4.71 4.70
N LYS A 52 -17.07 4.24 4.24
CA LYS A 52 -17.60 2.90 4.57
C LYS A 52 -17.07 1.81 3.62
N GLU A 53 -16.44 2.21 2.52
CA GLU A 53 -15.92 1.34 1.49
C GLU A 53 -14.47 0.93 1.77
N LYS A 54 -14.08 -0.23 1.26
CA LYS A 54 -12.68 -0.64 1.20
C LYS A 54 -12.02 0.13 0.07
N PHE A 55 -11.01 0.92 0.38
CA PHE A 55 -10.19 1.51 -0.67
C PHE A 55 -9.15 0.49 -1.11
N VAL A 56 -9.31 -0.05 -2.32
CA VAL A 56 -8.40 -1.05 -2.86
C VAL A 56 -7.59 -0.41 -3.97
N PHE A 57 -6.28 -0.57 -3.90
CA PHE A 57 -5.41 -0.16 -4.98
C PHE A 57 -4.48 -1.30 -5.41
N HIS A 58 -4.08 -1.26 -6.66
CA HIS A 58 -3.01 -2.06 -7.20
C HIS A 58 -2.10 -1.17 -8.05
N ALA A 59 -0.80 -1.42 -7.96
CA ALA A 59 0.19 -0.81 -8.84
C ALA A 59 1.03 -1.90 -9.49
N VAL A 60 1.27 -1.78 -10.79
CA VAL A 60 2.17 -2.65 -11.54
C VAL A 60 3.15 -1.75 -12.28
N HIS A 61 4.43 -1.83 -11.93
CA HIS A 61 5.43 -0.85 -12.34
C HIS A 61 4.95 0.60 -12.06
N MET A 62 4.83 1.43 -13.10
CA MET A 62 4.41 2.83 -12.99
C MET A 62 2.89 3.04 -13.12
N GLN A 63 2.11 1.96 -13.28
CA GLN A 63 0.66 2.05 -13.43
C GLN A 63 -0.02 1.84 -12.09
N PHE A 64 -0.59 2.90 -11.54
CA PHE A 64 -1.40 2.87 -10.32
C PHE A 64 -2.89 2.89 -10.67
N SER A 65 -3.67 2.04 -10.01
CA SER A 65 -5.14 2.09 -10.03
C SER A 65 -5.66 1.92 -8.61
N GLY A 66 -6.38 2.92 -8.12
CA GLY A 66 -7.04 2.89 -6.81
C GLY A 66 -8.51 3.19 -6.97
N LYS A 67 -9.37 2.35 -6.41
CA LYS A 67 -10.82 2.55 -6.43
C LYS A 67 -11.46 2.05 -5.13
N PRO A 68 -12.55 2.69 -4.69
CA PRO A 68 -13.46 2.05 -3.75
C PRO A 68 -13.94 0.70 -4.30
N GLN A 69 -14.03 -0.28 -3.41
CA GLN A 69 -14.60 -1.60 -3.63
C GLN A 69 -15.75 -1.78 -2.64
N ASP A 70 -16.06 -3.02 -2.30
CA ASP A 70 -17.13 -3.35 -1.37
C ASP A 70 -17.02 -2.61 -0.04
N GLU A 71 -18.18 -2.34 0.56
CA GLU A 71 -18.27 -1.89 1.94
C GLU A 71 -17.66 -2.89 2.92
N TRP A 72 -17.17 -2.38 4.04
CA TRP A 72 -16.83 -3.23 5.18
C TRP A 72 -18.10 -3.93 5.67
N ARG A 73 -18.06 -5.25 5.81
CA ARG A 73 -19.22 -6.02 6.29
C ARG A 73 -19.51 -5.66 7.75
N GLU A 74 -20.75 -5.86 8.17
CA GLU A 74 -21.13 -5.71 9.57
C GLU A 74 -20.27 -6.63 10.47
N GLY A 75 -19.63 -6.05 11.48
CA GLY A 75 -18.68 -6.75 12.36
C GLY A 75 -17.30 -7.02 11.75
N GLU A 76 -17.03 -6.67 10.48
CA GLU A 76 -15.70 -6.79 9.89
C GLU A 76 -14.75 -5.74 10.46
N LYS A 77 -13.59 -6.18 10.96
CA LYS A 77 -12.57 -5.27 11.46
C LYS A 77 -11.96 -4.48 10.31
N ARG A 78 -12.18 -3.17 10.31
CA ARG A 78 -11.52 -2.23 9.40
C ARG A 78 -10.02 -2.30 9.63
N CYS A 79 -9.26 -2.47 8.56
CA CYS A 79 -7.81 -2.54 8.62
C CYS A 79 -7.17 -1.97 7.36
N CYS A 80 -5.93 -1.52 7.50
CA CYS A 80 -5.08 -1.10 6.41
C CYS A 80 -4.00 -2.16 6.21
N LYS A 81 -3.93 -2.74 5.00
CA LYS A 81 -2.94 -3.74 4.60
C LYS A 81 -2.35 -3.34 3.26
N MET A 82 -1.03 -3.30 3.16
CA MET A 82 -0.33 -3.08 1.89
C MET A 82 0.81 -4.07 1.73
N VAL A 83 1.03 -4.49 0.50
CA VAL A 83 2.17 -5.32 0.11
C VAL A 83 2.85 -4.69 -1.08
N PHE A 84 4.18 -4.60 -0.99
CA PHE A 84 5.07 -4.10 -2.03
C PHE A 84 6.01 -5.22 -2.43
N ILE A 85 6.23 -5.40 -3.73
CA ILE A 85 7.13 -6.40 -4.29
C ILE A 85 8.00 -5.68 -5.31
N GLY A 86 9.32 -5.81 -5.15
CA GLY A 86 10.28 -5.04 -5.91
C GLY A 86 11.70 -5.31 -5.47
N LYS A 87 12.66 -4.62 -6.07
CA LYS A 87 14.08 -4.70 -5.70
C LYS A 87 14.46 -3.58 -4.73
N ASN A 88 15.49 -3.79 -3.92
CA ASN A 88 16.05 -2.77 -3.01
C ASN A 88 15.01 -2.08 -2.09
N LEU A 89 13.96 -2.80 -1.68
CA LEU A 89 12.92 -2.23 -0.83
C LEU A 89 13.42 -2.01 0.60
N ASN A 90 13.31 -0.77 1.08
CA ASN A 90 13.60 -0.44 2.47
C ASN A 90 12.32 -0.59 3.32
N ARG A 91 12.25 -1.68 4.10
CA ARG A 91 11.11 -1.97 4.99
C ARG A 91 10.88 -0.87 6.03
N GLN A 92 11.94 -0.34 6.64
CA GLN A 92 11.81 0.66 7.70
C GLN A 92 11.24 1.97 7.13
N GLU A 93 11.74 2.41 5.99
CA GLU A 93 11.26 3.61 5.30
C GLU A 93 9.79 3.47 4.87
N LEU A 94 9.42 2.34 4.27
CA LEU A 94 8.04 2.06 3.85
C LEU A 94 7.08 2.01 5.05
N ASN A 95 7.50 1.39 6.16
CA ASN A 95 6.71 1.37 7.40
C ASN A 95 6.53 2.77 7.98
N ALA A 96 7.61 3.55 8.12
CA ALA A 96 7.55 4.89 8.68
C ALA A 96 6.63 5.81 7.86
N LYS A 97 6.77 5.80 6.54
CA LYS A 97 5.92 6.59 5.63
C LYS A 97 4.47 6.14 5.63
N PHE A 98 4.21 4.84 5.76
CA PHE A 98 2.86 4.31 5.94
C PHE A 98 2.24 4.76 7.27
N GLU A 99 3.00 4.74 8.37
CA GLU A 99 2.54 5.15 9.69
C GLU A 99 2.19 6.64 9.76
N GLU A 100 2.89 7.50 9.02
CA GLU A 100 2.56 8.93 8.89
C GLU A 100 1.13 9.16 8.39
N CYS A 101 0.59 8.23 7.60
CA CYS A 101 -0.76 8.29 7.02
C CYS A 101 -1.87 7.89 7.99
N LEU A 102 -1.52 7.27 9.13
CA LEU A 102 -2.50 6.76 10.09
C LEU A 102 -3.11 7.87 10.94
N VAL A 103 -4.36 7.66 11.33
CA VAL A 103 -5.16 8.55 12.20
C VAL A 103 -5.80 7.82 13.36
#